data_AF-A0A4R1HHB1-F1
#
_entry.id   AF-A0A4R1HHB1-F1
#
_cell.length_a   1.000
_cell.length_b   1.000
_cell.length_c   1.000
_cell.angle_alpha   90.00
_cell.angle_beta   90.00
_cell.angle_gamma   90.00
#
_symmetry.space_group_name_H-M   'P 1'
#
loop_
_entity.id
_entity.type
_entity.pdbx_description
1 polymer ?
#
loop_
_entity_poly.entity_id
_entity_poly.type
_entity_poly.pdbx_seq_one_letter_code
_entity_poly.pdbx_strand_id
1 'polypeptide(L)'
;MGETWTSAECAEFWGVKTPTFLGYVSRGQAPAPLDGTDGRRRLWDADEVRAFPRPGAGHSRAGAGPEAEALLDEMRAAAAAGDRERQRDLLADGRRRGLEISTMADALGVSRRTAHTWLAR
;
A
#
# COMPACT_ATOMS: atom_id res chain seq x y z
N MET A 1 18.09 -26.24 -3.99
CA MET A 1 18.94 -25.09 -3.59
C MET A 1 18.08 -23.87 -3.80
N GLY A 2 17.59 -23.27 -2.71
CA GLY A 2 16.75 -22.07 -2.78
C GLY A 2 17.61 -20.87 -3.15
N GLU A 3 17.01 -19.94 -3.89
CA GLU A 3 17.63 -18.65 -4.19
C GLU A 3 17.72 -17.82 -2.90
N THR A 4 18.86 -17.19 -2.63
CA THR A 4 19.05 -16.35 -1.44
C THR A 4 19.06 -14.88 -1.81
N TRP A 5 18.28 -14.07 -1.10
CA TRP A 5 18.16 -12.64 -1.30
C TRP A 5 18.81 -11.83 -0.19
N THR A 6 19.37 -10.69 -0.56
CA THR A 6 19.75 -9.62 0.35
C THR A 6 18.52 -8.86 0.83
N SER A 7 18.68 -8.04 1.87
CA SER A 7 17.61 -7.15 2.35
C SER A 7 17.14 -6.15 1.28
N ALA A 8 18.00 -5.79 0.32
CA ALA A 8 17.64 -4.91 -0.79
C ALA A 8 16.71 -5.61 -1.78
N GLU A 9 17.06 -6.83 -2.20
CA GLU A 9 16.24 -7.65 -3.10
C GLU A 9 14.88 -8.00 -2.48
N CYS A 10 14.85 -8.36 -1.20
CA CYS A 10 13.59 -8.61 -0.49
C CYS A 10 12.69 -7.36 -0.46
N ALA A 11 13.29 -6.19 -0.23
CA ALA A 11 12.56 -4.93 -0.17
C ALA A 11 12.04 -4.50 -1.54
N GLU A 12 12.84 -4.70 -2.59
CA GLU A 12 12.45 -4.47 -3.98
C GLU A 12 11.27 -5.36 -4.36
N PHE A 13 11.35 -6.67 -4.08
CA PHE A 13 10.26 -7.61 -4.33
C PHE A 13 8.97 -7.22 -3.61
N TRP A 14 9.06 -6.74 -2.36
CA TRP A 14 7.90 -6.27 -1.60
C TRP A 14 7.44 -4.84 -1.96
N GLY A 15 8.15 -4.13 -2.85
CA GLY A 15 7.87 -2.75 -3.23
C GLY A 15 8.00 -1.76 -2.07
N VAL A 16 8.94 -2.00 -1.13
CA VAL A 16 9.19 -1.14 0.03
C VAL A 16 10.65 -0.71 0.10
N LYS A 17 10.96 0.28 0.94
CA LYS A 17 12.34 0.64 1.23
C LYS A 17 13.00 -0.43 2.10
N THR A 18 14.29 -0.71 1.89
CA THR A 18 15.10 -1.62 2.73
C THR A 18 14.94 -1.42 4.24
N PRO A 19 14.99 -0.20 4.82
CA PRO A 19 14.73 0.00 6.25
C PRO A 19 13.32 -0.38 6.69
N THR A 20 12.31 -0.24 5.81
CA THR A 20 10.94 -0.68 6.08
C THR A 20 10.86 -2.20 6.18
N PHE A 21 11.49 -2.90 5.23
CA PHE A 21 11.61 -4.36 5.26
C PHE A 21 12.31 -4.85 6.54
N LEU A 22 13.47 -4.28 6.89
CA LEU A 22 14.18 -4.61 8.13
C LEU A 22 13.34 -4.30 9.39
N GLY A 23 12.53 -3.25 9.36
CA GLY A 23 11.56 -2.97 10.40
C GLY A 23 10.50 -4.06 10.54
N TYR A 24 9.99 -4.62 9.43
CA TYR A 24 9.07 -5.76 9.47
C TYR A 24 9.74 -7.00 10.07
N VAL A 25 10.97 -7.31 9.66
CA VAL A 25 11.75 -8.42 10.22
C VAL A 25 11.90 -8.28 11.74
N SER A 26 12.28 -7.09 12.23
CA SER A 26 12.40 -6.82 13.68
C SER A 26 11.09 -6.95 14.46
N ARG A 27 9.94 -6.84 13.79
CA ARG A 27 8.60 -6.97 14.40
C ARG A 27 7.99 -8.36 14.21
N GLY A 28 8.72 -9.31 13.62
CA GLY A 28 8.18 -10.64 13.26
C GLY A 28 7.11 -10.57 12.16
N GLN A 29 7.14 -9.52 11.35
CA GLN A 29 6.19 -9.21 10.28
C GLN A 29 6.76 -9.53 8.88
N ALA A 30 7.91 -10.19 8.84
CA ALA A 30 8.57 -10.69 7.64
C ALA A 30 9.41 -11.92 8.01
N PRO A 31 9.85 -12.73 7.03
CA PRO A 31 10.72 -13.87 7.25
C PRO A 31 11.95 -13.53 8.07
N ALA A 32 12.39 -14.50 8.88
CA ALA A 32 13.65 -14.39 9.58
C ALA A 32 14.82 -14.52 8.58
N PRO A 33 15.95 -13.83 8.80
CA PRO A 33 17.14 -14.06 8.00
C PRO A 33 17.68 -15.48 8.25
N LEU A 34 18.31 -16.06 7.23
CA LEU A 34 18.98 -17.35 7.30
C LEU A 34 20.13 -17.31 8.33
N ASP A 35 20.26 -18.39 9.10
CA ASP A 35 21.34 -18.59 10.06
C ASP A 35 22.71 -18.73 9.35
N GLY A 36 23.77 -18.25 9.99
CA GLY A 36 25.14 -18.37 9.46
C GLY A 36 25.62 -17.20 8.59
N THR A 37 24.87 -16.09 8.55
CA THR A 37 25.40 -14.86 7.97
C THR A 37 26.39 -14.18 8.90
N ASP A 38 27.54 -13.78 8.36
CA ASP A 38 28.72 -13.30 9.08
C ASP A 38 28.53 -11.86 9.62
N GLY A 39 27.43 -11.61 10.33
CA GLY A 39 27.02 -10.37 11.01
C GLY A 39 26.80 -9.13 10.12
N ARG A 40 27.45 -9.05 8.96
CA ARG A 40 27.53 -7.89 8.07
C ARG A 40 26.52 -7.93 6.93
N ARG A 41 26.06 -9.11 6.51
CA ARG A 41 25.06 -9.27 5.44
C ARG A 41 24.07 -10.37 5.77
N ARG A 42 22.93 -9.99 6.33
CA ARG A 42 21.77 -10.88 6.47
C ARG A 42 21.26 -11.26 5.07
N LEU A 43 20.91 -12.53 4.92
CA LEU A 43 20.35 -13.12 3.72
C LEU A 43 19.04 -13.80 4.10
N TRP A 44 18.14 -13.92 3.13
CA TRP A 44 16.82 -14.53 3.27
C TRP A 44 16.63 -15.58 2.20
N ASP A 45 15.84 -16.60 2.50
CA ASP A 45 15.35 -17.51 1.47
C ASP A 45 14.30 -16.79 0.61
N ALA A 46 14.51 -16.75 -0.70
CA ALA A 46 13.64 -16.05 -1.63
C ALA A 46 12.24 -16.66 -1.68
N ASP A 47 12.13 -17.98 -1.55
CA ASP A 47 10.84 -18.68 -1.58
C ASP A 47 10.04 -18.40 -0.31
N GLU A 48 10.71 -18.30 0.85
CA GLU A 48 10.08 -17.85 2.09
C GLU A 48 9.56 -16.41 1.96
N VAL A 49 10.36 -15.50 1.38
CA VAL A 49 9.95 -14.09 1.16
C VAL A 49 8.78 -13.96 0.19
N ARG A 50 8.71 -14.82 -0.84
CA ARG A 50 7.58 -14.90 -1.77
C ARG A 50 6.32 -15.44 -1.11
N ALA A 51 6.45 -16.46 -0.26
CA ALA A 51 5.32 -17.13 0.39
C ALA A 51 4.75 -16.35 1.59
N PHE A 52 5.55 -15.47 2.20
CA PHE A 52 5.16 -14.79 3.44
C PHE A 52 4.05 -13.76 3.19
N PRO A 53 2.95 -13.78 3.98
CA PRO A 53 1.87 -12.81 3.84
C PRO A 53 2.36 -11.42 4.27
N ARG A 54 2.60 -10.54 3.30
CA ARG A 54 3.10 -9.18 3.58
C ARG A 54 2.06 -8.38 4.39
N PRO A 55 2.40 -7.88 5.59
CA PRO A 55 1.53 -7.00 6.33
C PRO A 55 1.27 -5.72 5.55
N GLY A 56 -0.01 -5.40 5.34
CA GLY A 56 -0.40 -4.22 4.59
C GLY A 56 -0.25 -4.34 3.06
N ALA A 57 -0.02 -5.53 2.48
CA ALA A 57 -0.30 -5.75 1.05
C ALA A 57 -1.77 -5.39 0.76
N GLY A 58 -1.99 -4.35 -0.05
CA GLY A 58 -3.30 -3.73 -0.29
C GLY A 58 -3.51 -2.35 0.35
N HIS A 59 -2.71 -1.96 1.35
CA HIS A 59 -2.77 -0.62 1.96
C HIS A 59 -1.67 0.33 1.44
N SER A 60 -0.88 -0.09 0.45
CA SER A 60 0.06 0.80 -0.22
C SER A 60 -0.71 1.88 -0.98
N ARG A 61 -0.38 3.15 -0.73
CA ARG A 61 -0.75 4.29 -1.61
C ARG A 61 -0.34 4.08 -3.08
N ALA A 62 0.55 3.12 -3.35
CA ALA A 62 1.07 2.75 -4.67
C ALA A 62 0.45 1.45 -5.23
N GLY A 63 -0.60 0.92 -4.60
CA GLY A 63 -1.21 -0.38 -4.92
C GLY A 63 -2.71 -0.33 -5.13
N ALA A 64 -3.25 0.82 -5.50
CA ALA A 64 -4.54 0.83 -6.17
C ALA A 64 -4.34 0.03 -7.48
N GLY A 65 -4.99 -1.13 -7.62
CA GLY A 65 -5.03 -1.82 -8.90
C GLY A 65 -5.54 -0.87 -10.01
N PRO A 66 -5.43 -1.23 -11.29
CA PRO A 66 -5.82 -0.33 -12.40
C PRO A 66 -7.24 0.24 -12.25
N GLU A 67 -8.16 -0.51 -11.65
CA GLU A 67 -9.52 -0.05 -11.34
C GLU A 67 -9.59 1.01 -10.25
N ALA A 68 -8.75 0.91 -9.22
CA ALA A 68 -8.69 1.89 -8.15
C ALA A 68 -7.97 3.16 -8.61
N GLU A 69 -6.93 3.07 -9.44
CA GLU A 69 -6.32 4.24 -10.08
C GLU A 69 -7.29 4.96 -11.01
N ALA A 70 -8.03 4.23 -11.85
CA ALA A 70 -9.07 4.82 -12.70
C ALA A 70 -10.13 5.56 -11.88
N LEU A 71 -10.56 4.98 -10.75
CA LEU A 71 -11.51 5.64 -9.86
C LEU A 71 -10.92 6.92 -9.22
N LEU A 72 -9.64 6.91 -8.87
CA LEU A 72 -8.96 8.11 -8.36
C LEU A 72 -8.81 9.19 -9.44
N ASP A 73 -8.59 8.82 -10.70
CA ASP A 73 -8.60 9.76 -11.83
C ASP A 73 -9.99 10.36 -12.07
N GLU A 74 -11.05 9.56 -11.98
CA GLU A 74 -12.42 10.08 -12.02
C GLU A 74 -12.69 11.08 -10.88
N MET A 75 -12.20 10.80 -9.67
CA MET A 75 -12.31 11.73 -8.54
C MET A 75 -11.60 13.06 -8.82
N ARG A 76 -10.38 13.01 -9.37
CA ARG A 76 -9.62 14.21 -9.76
C ARG A 76 -10.35 15.01 -10.83
N ALA A 77 -10.92 14.34 -11.83
CA ALA A 77 -11.70 14.99 -12.89
C ALA A 77 -12.98 15.66 -12.34
N ALA A 78 -13.73 14.97 -11.47
CA ALA A 78 -14.91 15.53 -10.83
C ALA A 78 -14.57 16.71 -9.90
N ALA A 79 -13.41 16.67 -9.24
CA ALA A 79 -12.88 17.80 -8.45
C ALA A 79 -12.56 19.01 -9.33
N ALA A 80 -11.85 18.80 -10.45
CA ALA A 80 -11.53 19.84 -11.41
C ALA A 80 -12.77 20.47 -12.06
N ALA A 81 -13.81 19.67 -12.31
CA ALA A 81 -15.10 20.13 -12.83
C ALA A 81 -15.97 20.85 -11.77
N GLY A 82 -15.63 20.77 -10.48
CA GLY A 82 -16.43 21.33 -9.39
C GLY A 82 -17.72 20.56 -9.08
N ASP A 83 -17.91 19.37 -9.65
CA ASP A 83 -19.12 18.56 -9.48
C ASP A 83 -19.15 17.86 -8.12
N ARG A 84 -19.72 18.52 -7.13
CA ARG A 84 -19.75 18.02 -5.74
C ARG A 84 -20.64 16.78 -5.56
N GLU A 85 -21.69 16.61 -6.37
CA GLU A 85 -22.55 15.43 -6.29
C GLU A 85 -21.75 14.20 -6.74
N ARG A 86 -21.14 14.29 -7.93
CA ARG A 86 -20.30 13.22 -8.48
C ARG A 86 -19.13 12.87 -7.55
N GLN A 87 -18.50 13.85 -6.94
CA GLN A 87 -17.42 13.61 -5.98
C GLN A 87 -17.88 12.80 -4.75
N ARG A 88 -19.10 13.02 -4.25
CA ARG A 88 -19.65 12.28 -3.10
C ARG A 88 -20.00 10.86 -3.51
N ASP A 89 -20.55 10.67 -4.70
CA ASP A 89 -20.87 9.34 -5.24
C ASP A 89 -19.60 8.51 -5.43
N LEU A 90 -18.57 9.08 -6.05
CA LEU A 90 -17.27 8.43 -6.24
C LEU A 90 -16.63 8.09 -4.89
N LEU A 91 -16.69 8.99 -3.91
CA LEU A 91 -16.16 8.74 -2.56
C LEU A 91 -16.88 7.57 -1.87
N ALA A 92 -18.22 7.51 -1.96
CA ALA A 92 -19.00 6.42 -1.42
C ALA A 92 -18.71 5.10 -2.12
N ASP A 93 -18.53 5.13 -3.44
CA ASP A 93 -18.19 3.96 -4.24
C ASP A 93 -16.80 3.41 -3.92
N GLY A 94 -15.79 4.28 -3.87
CA GLY A 94 -14.44 3.88 -3.46
C GLY A 94 -14.42 3.29 -2.04
N ARG A 95 -15.23 3.83 -1.11
CA ARG A 95 -15.36 3.29 0.24
C ARG A 95 -15.96 1.88 0.27
N ARG A 96 -16.95 1.59 -0.60
CA ARG A 96 -17.53 0.25 -0.75
C ARG A 96 -16.53 -0.74 -1.34
N ARG A 97 -15.68 -0.28 -2.25
CA ARG A 97 -14.59 -1.06 -2.87
C ARG A 97 -13.35 -1.21 -1.97
N GLY A 98 -13.37 -0.64 -0.76
CA GLY A 98 -12.29 -0.77 0.22
C GLY A 98 -11.13 0.21 0.03
N LEU A 99 -11.28 1.26 -0.77
CA LEU A 99 -10.25 2.29 -0.92
C LEU A 99 -10.10 3.11 0.38
N GLU A 100 -8.86 3.50 0.64
CA GLU A 100 -8.49 4.33 1.78
C GLU A 100 -9.08 5.74 1.66
N ILE A 101 -9.81 6.19 2.69
CA ILE A 101 -10.40 7.54 2.76
C ILE A 101 -9.33 8.62 2.61
N SER A 102 -8.12 8.36 3.12
CA SER A 102 -7.01 9.31 3.02
C SER A 102 -6.55 9.55 1.58
N THR A 103 -6.57 8.53 0.72
CA THR A 103 -6.20 8.61 -0.70
C THR A 103 -7.31 9.26 -1.52
N MET A 104 -8.57 8.89 -1.26
CA MET A 104 -9.72 9.50 -1.94
C MET A 104 -9.86 10.99 -1.60
N ALA A 105 -9.65 11.36 -0.33
CA ALA A 105 -9.67 12.76 0.09
C ALA A 105 -8.59 13.61 -0.60
N ASP A 106 -7.40 13.04 -0.78
CA ASP A 106 -6.29 13.66 -1.52
C ASP A 106 -6.67 13.87 -3.00
N ALA A 107 -7.18 12.84 -3.68
CA ALA A 107 -7.62 12.91 -5.08
C ALA A 107 -8.74 13.95 -5.29
N LEU A 108 -9.63 14.11 -4.30
CA LEU A 108 -10.72 15.08 -4.33
C LEU A 108 -10.30 16.51 -3.92
N GLY A 109 -9.07 16.70 -3.44
CA GLY A 109 -8.59 17.99 -2.93
C GLY A 109 -9.34 18.46 -1.67
N VAL A 110 -9.82 17.54 -0.84
CA VAL A 110 -10.57 17.86 0.39
C VAL A 110 -9.89 17.30 1.64
N SER A 111 -10.24 17.85 2.80
CA SER A 111 -9.75 17.31 4.06
C SER A 111 -10.35 15.93 4.36
N ARG A 112 -9.62 15.06 5.07
CA ARG A 112 -10.15 13.76 5.54
C ARG A 112 -11.41 13.93 6.39
N ARG A 113 -11.47 14.99 7.20
CA ARG A 113 -12.65 15.33 8.00
C ARG A 113 -13.85 15.61 7.11
N THR A 114 -13.67 16.36 6.02
CA THR A 114 -14.71 16.61 5.02
C THR A 114 -15.18 15.30 4.37
N ALA A 115 -14.25 14.44 3.96
CA ALA A 115 -14.59 13.14 3.38
C ALA A 115 -15.39 12.25 4.35
N HIS A 116 -14.99 12.19 5.63
CA HIS A 116 -15.76 11.48 6.66
C HIS A 116 -17.17 12.06 6.84
N THR A 117 -17.31 13.39 6.88
CA THR A 117 -18.62 14.05 6.98
C THR A 117 -19.53 13.71 5.80
N TRP A 118 -18.97 13.57 4.59
CA TRP A 118 -19.76 13.20 3.40
C TRP A 118 -20.24 11.76 3.41
N LEU A 119 -19.44 10.85 3.98
CA LEU A 119 -19.78 9.42 4.12
C LEU A 119 -20.72 9.12 5.30
N ALA A 120 -20.85 10.05 6.24
CA ALA A 120 -21.74 9.92 7.40
C ALA A 120 -23.18 10.41 7.14
N ARG A 121 -23.47 10.85 5.91
CA ARG A 121 -24.79 11.30 5.44
C ARG A 121 -25.36 10.28 4.48
#